data_AF-A0A8J6N247-F1
#
_entry.id   AF-A0A8J6N247-F1
#
_cell.length_a   1.000
_cell.length_b   1.000
_cell.length_c   1.000
_cell.angle_alpha   90.00
_cell.angle_beta   90.00
_cell.angle_gamma   90.00
#
_symmetry.space_group_name_H-M   'P 1'
#
loop_
_entity.id
_entity.type
_entity.pdbx_description
1 polymer ?
#
loop_
_entity_poly.entity_id
_entity_poly.type
_entity_poly.pdbx_seq_one_letter_code
_entity_poly.pdbx_strand_id
1 'polypeptide(L)'
;MKAICVFSGGLDSMMAADLIRAQGIDVLALFFETPFFKSGKARKSARAIEVPFKVADITRRHLEVVKQPKHGYGGNMNPCIDCHALMFRIAGEMLEEEKAGFVFSGEVLGQRPMSQNRKSLDLVAAESGLNGLLLRPLSAKLLAPTIPEEKGWIQREQLLDFQGRSRKPQMEMAQRKGITEYPTPAGGCLLTEKGFSRRLKDLLTSKVDVETGELELLKLGRHFRIAPHTKIVVGRNKRENETIRSLAGENDTVLRSVSVPGPTVLVSGKLSENTLDIAGAITVAYSDAGGLDASEVRIKEGAHESRVVFVKTRDKVEFRRYMI
;
A
#
# COMPACT_ATOMS: atom_id res chain seq x y z
N MET A 1 27.68 -14.37 9.75
CA MET A 1 26.94 -13.35 10.53
C MET A 1 25.71 -12.97 9.73
N LYS A 2 24.57 -12.69 10.36
CA LYS A 2 23.32 -12.36 9.65
C LYS A 2 22.83 -10.94 9.90
N ALA A 3 22.21 -10.33 8.91
CA ALA A 3 21.56 -9.02 8.98
C ALA A 3 20.16 -9.03 8.32
N ILE A 4 19.26 -8.17 8.80
CA ILE A 4 17.92 -7.99 8.21
C ILE A 4 17.93 -6.78 7.28
N CYS A 5 17.59 -6.98 6.02
CA CYS A 5 17.34 -5.91 5.07
C CYS A 5 15.86 -5.53 5.09
N VAL A 6 15.51 -4.30 5.48
CA VAL A 6 14.18 -3.75 5.19
C VAL A 6 14.08 -3.51 3.69
N PHE A 7 13.44 -4.46 3.01
CA PHE A 7 13.60 -4.68 1.58
C PHE A 7 12.32 -4.29 0.83
N SER A 8 12.33 -3.13 0.17
CA SER A 8 11.17 -2.65 -0.60
C SER A 8 10.98 -3.35 -1.96
N GLY A 9 12.00 -4.07 -2.43
CA GLY A 9 12.04 -4.63 -3.79
C GLY A 9 12.45 -3.63 -4.88
N GLY A 10 12.64 -2.35 -4.55
CA GLY A 10 13.21 -1.37 -5.45
C GLY A 10 14.73 -1.49 -5.59
N LEU A 11 15.26 -0.80 -6.61
CA LEU A 11 16.69 -0.75 -6.93
C LEU A 11 17.57 -0.46 -5.71
N ASP A 12 17.22 0.56 -4.91
CA ASP A 12 18.05 0.96 -3.76
C ASP A 12 18.18 -0.16 -2.71
N SER A 13 17.08 -0.87 -2.39
CA SER A 13 17.13 -2.02 -1.47
C SER A 13 17.87 -3.23 -2.03
N MET A 14 17.83 -3.44 -3.36
CA MET A 14 18.58 -4.51 -4.02
C MET A 14 20.08 -4.22 -3.97
N MET A 15 20.50 -2.99 -4.28
CA MET A 15 21.92 -2.59 -4.22
C MET A 15 22.45 -2.63 -2.79
N ALA A 16 21.65 -2.21 -1.81
CA ALA A 16 22.02 -2.33 -0.40
C ALA A 16 22.24 -3.80 0.00
N ALA A 17 21.35 -4.72 -0.40
CA ALA A 17 21.48 -6.13 -0.07
C ALA A 17 22.71 -6.77 -0.73
N ASP A 18 22.97 -6.46 -2.01
CA ASP A 18 24.18 -6.91 -2.71
C ASP A 18 25.46 -6.40 -2.03
N LEU A 19 25.48 -5.13 -1.63
CA LEU A 19 26.67 -4.53 -0.98
C LEU A 19 26.99 -5.21 0.36
N ILE A 20 25.98 -5.49 1.18
CA ILE A 20 26.16 -6.16 2.47
C ILE A 20 26.57 -7.63 2.27
N ARG A 21 25.98 -8.33 1.29
CA ARG A 21 26.37 -9.72 0.96
C ARG A 21 27.81 -9.82 0.46
N ALA A 22 28.27 -8.84 -0.31
CA ALA A 22 29.64 -8.81 -0.82
C ALA A 22 30.69 -8.77 0.30
N GLN A 23 30.31 -8.36 1.51
CA GLN A 23 31.17 -8.39 2.71
C GLN A 23 31.07 -9.70 3.51
N GLY A 24 30.42 -10.74 2.97
CA GLY A 24 30.30 -12.05 3.63
C GLY A 24 29.22 -12.12 4.71
N ILE A 25 28.25 -11.21 4.70
CA ILE A 25 27.12 -11.21 5.63
C ILE A 25 25.90 -11.89 5.01
N ASP A 26 25.30 -12.81 5.75
CA ASP A 26 24.03 -13.44 5.40
C ASP A 26 22.91 -12.41 5.50
N VAL A 27 22.14 -12.23 4.42
CA VAL A 27 21.07 -11.23 4.37
C VAL A 27 19.70 -11.91 4.32
N LEU A 28 18.82 -11.52 5.24
CA LEU A 28 17.38 -11.78 5.13
C LEU A 28 16.68 -10.55 4.58
N ALA A 29 16.05 -10.65 3.40
CA ALA A 29 15.18 -9.61 2.87
C ALA A 29 13.80 -9.68 3.55
N LEU A 30 13.48 -8.68 4.34
CA LEU A 30 12.20 -8.54 5.04
C LEU A 30 11.33 -7.50 4.33
N PHE A 31 10.18 -7.93 3.81
CA PHE A 31 9.16 -7.06 3.24
C PHE A 31 7.97 -6.93 4.17
N PHE A 32 7.49 -5.71 4.37
CA PHE A 32 6.27 -5.46 5.11
C PHE A 32 5.08 -5.36 4.16
N GLU A 33 4.03 -6.12 4.42
CA GLU A 33 2.83 -6.15 3.59
C GLU A 33 1.65 -5.47 4.30
N THR A 34 0.85 -4.74 3.52
CA THR A 34 -0.44 -4.17 3.92
C THR A 34 -1.39 -4.23 2.73
N PRO A 35 -2.68 -3.90 2.90
CA PRO A 35 -3.55 -3.58 1.79
C PRO A 35 -3.01 -2.45 0.91
N PHE A 36 -2.13 -1.56 1.39
CA PHE A 36 -1.64 -0.45 0.57
C PHE A 36 -0.47 -0.83 -0.35
N PHE A 37 0.28 -1.89 -0.04
CA PHE A 37 1.42 -2.36 -0.83
C PHE A 37 1.65 -3.87 -0.62
N LYS A 38 1.77 -4.60 -1.72
CA LYS A 38 1.87 -6.08 -1.74
C LYS A 38 3.27 -6.57 -2.12
N SER A 39 3.65 -7.71 -1.59
CA SER A 39 4.99 -8.30 -1.71
C SER A 39 5.35 -8.83 -3.11
N GLY A 40 4.38 -8.97 -4.02
CA GLY A 40 4.58 -9.66 -5.31
C GLY A 40 5.76 -9.13 -6.14
N LYS A 41 5.96 -7.81 -6.22
CA LYS A 41 7.13 -7.23 -6.93
C LYS A 41 8.43 -7.47 -6.15
N ALA A 42 8.42 -7.25 -4.84
CA ALA A 42 9.60 -7.44 -4.00
C ALA A 42 10.08 -8.89 -3.96
N ARG A 43 9.16 -9.86 -3.98
CA ARG A 43 9.49 -11.29 -4.08
C ARG A 43 10.25 -11.61 -5.37
N LYS A 44 9.85 -11.00 -6.49
CA LYS A 44 10.59 -11.14 -7.76
C LYS A 44 11.98 -10.54 -7.66
N SER A 45 12.10 -9.33 -7.11
CA SER A 45 13.39 -8.67 -6.90
C SER A 45 14.32 -9.47 -6.00
N ALA A 46 13.80 -10.03 -4.89
CA ALA A 46 14.58 -10.87 -3.99
C ALA A 46 15.07 -12.16 -4.67
N ARG A 47 14.24 -12.78 -5.51
CA ARG A 47 14.63 -13.94 -6.33
C ARG A 47 15.72 -13.58 -7.35
N ALA A 48 15.62 -12.41 -7.99
CA ALA A 48 16.58 -11.96 -9.00
C ALA A 48 18.01 -11.76 -8.46
N ILE A 49 18.13 -11.47 -7.15
CA ILE A 49 19.43 -11.36 -6.46
C ILE A 49 19.67 -12.51 -5.48
N GLU A 50 18.86 -13.58 -5.53
CA GLU A 50 19.00 -14.80 -4.73
C GLU A 50 19.15 -14.55 -3.22
N VAL A 51 18.28 -13.71 -2.65
CA VAL A 51 18.24 -13.48 -1.19
C VAL A 51 17.03 -14.15 -0.54
N PRO A 52 17.19 -14.80 0.64
CA PRO A 52 16.07 -15.25 1.46
C PRO A 52 15.05 -14.14 1.68
N PHE A 53 13.76 -14.45 1.52
CA PHE A 53 12.69 -13.45 1.53
C PHE A 53 11.59 -13.82 2.54
N LYS A 54 11.38 -12.95 3.54
CA LYS A 54 10.30 -13.07 4.54
C LYS A 54 9.32 -11.91 4.35
N VAL A 55 8.03 -12.21 4.51
CA VAL A 55 6.95 -11.20 4.47
C VAL A 55 6.33 -11.12 5.86
N ALA A 56 6.15 -9.90 6.36
CA ALA A 56 5.44 -9.63 7.60
C ALA A 56 4.20 -8.77 7.30
N ASP A 57 3.01 -9.26 7.64
CA ASP A 57 1.80 -8.44 7.58
C ASP A 57 1.81 -7.45 8.76
N ILE A 58 1.75 -6.15 8.45
CA ILE A 58 1.74 -5.09 9.46
C ILE A 58 0.45 -4.28 9.43
N THR A 59 -0.60 -4.77 8.76
CA THR A 59 -1.84 -4.05 8.44
C THR A 59 -2.42 -3.33 9.64
N ARG A 60 -2.61 -4.04 10.77
CA ARG A 60 -3.19 -3.47 11.98
C ARG A 60 -2.32 -2.35 12.56
N ARG A 61 -1.02 -2.60 12.78
CA ARG A 61 -0.08 -1.61 13.34
C ARG A 61 0.08 -0.39 12.41
N HIS A 62 0.09 -0.64 11.10
CA HIS A 62 0.22 0.40 10.09
C HIS A 62 -1.05 1.26 9.98
N LEU A 63 -2.25 0.67 10.12
CA LEU A 63 -3.51 1.43 10.15
C LEU A 63 -3.54 2.43 11.30
N GLU A 64 -3.06 2.06 12.49
CA GLU A 64 -2.99 2.99 13.62
C GLU A 64 -2.07 4.18 13.31
N VAL A 65 -0.91 3.92 12.69
CA VAL A 65 -0.03 4.99 12.19
C VAL A 65 -0.72 5.86 11.13
N VAL A 66 -1.47 5.26 10.22
CA VAL A 66 -2.18 6.01 9.16
C VAL A 66 -3.36 6.81 9.70
N LYS A 67 -4.00 6.38 10.79
CA LYS A 67 -5.10 7.12 11.44
C LYS A 67 -4.58 8.34 12.17
N GLN A 68 -3.47 8.18 12.91
CA GLN A 68 -2.93 9.22 13.80
C GLN A 68 -1.39 9.22 13.75
N PRO A 69 -0.78 9.75 12.68
CA PRO A 69 0.68 9.83 12.59
C PRO A 69 1.23 10.88 13.55
N LYS A 70 2.33 10.55 14.23
CA LYS A 70 2.98 11.44 15.19
C LYS A 70 3.61 12.65 14.50
N HIS A 71 4.15 12.46 13.29
CA HIS A 71 4.79 13.53 12.52
C HIS A 71 3.90 14.14 11.45
N GLY A 72 2.59 13.86 11.51
CA GLY A 72 1.62 14.35 10.55
C GLY A 72 1.70 13.67 9.17
N TYR A 73 0.97 14.25 8.21
CA TYR A 73 0.94 13.75 6.84
C TYR A 73 1.80 14.64 5.93
N GLY A 74 2.52 14.00 5.00
CA GLY A 74 3.07 14.66 3.82
C GLY A 74 1.99 14.85 2.75
N GLY A 75 2.29 14.44 1.51
CA GLY A 75 1.28 14.46 0.44
C GLY A 75 0.06 13.59 0.75
N ASN A 76 -1.13 14.19 0.80
CA ASN A 76 -2.41 13.53 1.07
C ASN A 76 -2.49 12.84 2.44
N MET A 77 -2.37 11.52 2.50
CA MET A 77 -2.42 10.72 3.74
C MET A 77 -1.10 10.00 4.01
N ASN A 78 -0.01 10.46 3.41
CA ASN A 78 1.28 9.79 3.51
C ASN A 78 2.00 10.08 4.85
N PRO A 79 2.16 9.11 5.77
CA PRO A 79 2.85 9.27 7.04
C PRO A 79 4.24 8.61 6.99
N CYS A 80 5.01 8.87 5.92
CA CYS A 80 6.22 8.12 5.58
C CYS A 80 7.26 8.01 6.72
N ILE A 81 7.46 9.06 7.54
CA ILE A 81 8.41 9.01 8.66
C ILE A 81 7.95 7.97 9.68
N ASP A 82 6.69 8.04 10.11
CA ASP A 82 6.09 7.09 11.06
C ASP A 82 6.03 5.67 10.49
N CYS A 83 5.70 5.51 9.20
CA CYS A 83 5.70 4.21 8.53
C CYS A 83 7.11 3.58 8.56
N HIS A 84 8.15 4.36 8.25
CA HIS A 84 9.52 3.87 8.28
C HIS A 84 9.94 3.52 9.71
N ALA A 85 9.67 4.38 10.69
CA ALA A 85 9.95 4.11 12.10
C ALA A 85 9.27 2.82 12.59
N LEU A 86 8.00 2.58 12.21
CA LEU A 86 7.28 1.34 12.51
C LEU A 86 7.95 0.13 11.86
N MET A 87 8.25 0.19 10.57
CA MET A 87 8.88 -0.92 9.84
C MET A 87 10.24 -1.29 10.43
N PHE A 88 11.07 -0.30 10.74
CA PHE A 88 12.35 -0.53 11.39
C PHE A 88 12.22 -1.06 12.81
N ARG A 89 11.22 -0.60 13.58
CA ARG A 89 10.94 -1.16 14.91
C ARG A 89 10.61 -2.65 14.81
N ILE A 90 9.73 -3.04 13.89
CA ILE A 90 9.36 -4.44 13.68
C ILE A 90 10.58 -5.27 13.22
N ALA A 91 11.42 -4.73 12.34
CA ALA A 91 12.66 -5.41 11.96
C ALA A 91 13.61 -5.59 13.17
N GLY A 92 13.67 -4.62 14.07
CA GLY A 92 14.42 -4.70 15.33
C GLY A 92 13.87 -5.76 16.29
N GLU A 93 12.56 -5.84 16.44
CA GLU A 93 11.86 -6.87 17.22
C GLU A 93 12.20 -8.30 16.74
N MET A 94 12.58 -8.46 15.46
CA MET A 94 12.92 -9.74 14.85
C MET A 94 14.40 -10.13 14.94
N LEU A 95 15.30 -9.26 15.43
CA LEU A 95 16.74 -9.53 15.42
C LEU A 95 17.11 -10.80 16.20
N GLU A 96 16.51 -11.00 17.38
CA GLU A 96 16.79 -12.17 18.23
C GLU A 96 16.30 -13.48 17.60
N GLU A 97 15.02 -13.53 17.20
CA GLU A 97 14.40 -14.70 16.54
C GLU A 97 15.20 -15.10 15.28
N GLU A 98 15.60 -14.10 14.48
CA GLU A 98 16.33 -14.33 13.23
C GLU A 98 17.83 -14.55 13.43
N LYS A 99 18.34 -14.44 14.66
CA LYS A 99 19.78 -14.49 14.99
C LYS A 99 20.60 -13.49 14.16
N ALA A 100 20.06 -12.30 13.96
CA ALA A 100 20.66 -11.22 13.19
C ALA A 100 21.29 -10.17 14.11
N GLY A 101 22.44 -9.61 13.69
CA GLY A 101 23.20 -8.65 14.48
C GLY A 101 22.73 -7.19 14.32
N PHE A 102 22.15 -6.84 13.18
CA PHE A 102 21.71 -5.47 12.87
C PHE A 102 20.69 -5.44 11.72
N VAL A 103 20.08 -4.26 11.52
CA VAL A 103 19.12 -3.99 10.45
C VAL A 103 19.73 -2.99 9.47
N PHE A 104 19.42 -3.12 8.18
CA PHE A 104 19.80 -2.12 7.19
C PHE A 104 18.71 -1.87 6.15
N SER A 105 18.87 -0.80 5.36
CA SER A 105 17.94 -0.46 4.27
C SER A 105 18.63 0.16 3.06
N GLY A 106 17.89 0.28 1.96
CA GLY A 106 18.31 1.06 0.80
C GLY A 106 18.05 2.56 0.92
N GLU A 107 17.84 3.13 2.11
CA GLU A 107 17.66 4.58 2.24
C GLU A 107 18.93 5.33 1.85
N VAL A 108 18.78 6.37 1.02
CA VAL A 108 19.88 7.22 0.54
C VAL A 108 19.63 8.66 1.01
N LEU A 109 20.64 9.28 1.61
CA LEU A 109 20.56 10.65 2.12
C LEU A 109 20.13 11.64 1.02
N GLY A 110 19.06 12.40 1.25
CA GLY A 110 18.53 13.41 0.34
C GLY A 110 17.74 12.88 -0.86
N GLN A 111 17.54 11.56 -0.96
CA GLN A 111 16.89 10.96 -2.13
C GLN A 111 15.37 11.16 -2.16
N ARG A 112 14.73 11.19 -0.98
CA ARG A 112 13.32 11.55 -0.81
C ARG A 112 13.19 12.76 0.10
N PRO A 113 12.56 13.87 -0.36
CA PRO A 113 12.52 15.13 0.40
C PRO A 113 11.93 15.00 1.81
N MET A 114 10.86 14.21 1.95
CA MET A 114 10.12 14.09 3.22
C MET A 114 10.75 13.08 4.20
N SER A 115 11.16 11.90 3.72
CA SER A 115 11.55 10.79 4.60
C SER A 115 13.05 10.51 4.67
N GLN A 116 13.87 11.06 3.76
CA GLN A 116 15.28 10.71 3.65
C GLN A 116 16.22 11.91 3.74
N ASN A 117 15.77 13.06 4.26
CA ASN A 117 16.71 14.11 4.70
C ASN A 117 17.36 13.71 6.05
N ARG A 118 18.46 14.36 6.42
CA ARG A 118 19.22 14.07 7.65
C ARG A 118 18.33 13.91 8.88
N LYS A 119 17.53 14.95 9.16
CA LYS A 119 16.64 15.01 10.32
C LYS A 119 15.66 13.84 10.34
N SER A 120 15.05 13.52 9.19
CA SER A 120 14.12 12.39 9.08
C SER A 120 14.83 11.04 9.31
N LEU A 121 16.04 10.85 8.78
CA LEU A 121 16.79 9.60 8.97
C LEU A 121 17.18 9.38 10.45
N ASP A 122 17.63 10.44 11.12
CA ASP A 122 18.01 10.42 12.53
C ASP A 122 16.78 10.16 13.42
N LEU A 123 15.68 10.83 13.12
CA LEU A 123 14.40 10.65 13.80
C LEU A 123 13.88 9.21 13.66
N VAL A 124 13.91 8.65 12.46
CA VAL A 124 13.50 7.25 12.21
C VAL A 124 14.40 6.27 12.96
N ALA A 125 15.71 6.51 13.01
CA ALA A 125 16.63 5.66 13.76
C ALA A 125 16.34 5.68 15.27
N ALA A 126 16.06 6.86 15.83
CA ALA A 126 15.70 7.02 17.23
C ALA A 126 14.34 6.38 17.56
N GLU A 127 13.30 6.68 16.79
CA GLU A 127 11.94 6.22 17.09
C GLU A 127 11.71 4.74 16.80
N SER A 128 12.48 4.14 15.89
CA SER A 128 12.47 2.69 15.70
C SER A 128 13.09 1.93 16.87
N GLY A 129 13.86 2.59 17.73
CA GLY A 129 14.63 1.97 18.82
C GLY A 129 15.95 1.35 18.37
N LEU A 130 16.24 1.29 17.06
CA LEU A 130 17.47 0.70 16.54
C LEU A 130 18.69 1.59 16.72
N ASN A 131 18.54 2.92 16.61
CA ASN A 131 19.65 3.87 16.71
C ASN A 131 20.86 3.42 15.88
N GLY A 132 22.00 3.17 16.53
CA GLY A 132 23.24 2.69 15.92
C GLY A 132 23.18 1.29 15.31
N LEU A 133 22.09 0.53 15.45
CA LEU A 133 21.91 -0.76 14.77
C LEU A 133 21.22 -0.63 13.40
N LEU A 134 20.84 0.57 12.97
CA LEU A 134 20.24 0.82 11.66
C LEU A 134 21.28 1.36 10.66
N LEU A 135 21.81 0.47 9.82
CA LEU A 135 22.78 0.82 8.77
C LEU A 135 22.11 1.26 7.47
N ARG A 136 22.70 2.26 6.80
CA ARG A 136 22.27 2.74 5.47
C ARG A 136 23.43 2.66 4.48
N PRO A 137 23.74 1.45 3.96
CA PRO A 137 24.98 1.15 3.24
C PRO A 137 25.25 2.07 2.05
N LEU A 138 24.20 2.53 1.36
CA LEU A 138 24.35 3.34 0.15
C LEU A 138 24.81 4.78 0.44
N SER A 139 24.61 5.28 1.66
CA SER A 139 25.01 6.64 2.06
C SER A 139 25.82 6.68 3.36
N ALA A 140 26.32 5.52 3.82
CA ALA A 140 26.92 5.35 5.14
C ALA A 140 28.10 6.29 5.39
N LYS A 141 28.93 6.53 4.36
CA LYS A 141 30.10 7.43 4.44
C LYS A 141 29.73 8.87 4.76
N LEU A 142 28.48 9.26 4.53
CA LEU A 142 27.93 10.58 4.84
C LEU A 142 27.19 10.63 6.17
N LEU A 143 26.97 9.49 6.83
CA LEU A 143 26.29 9.37 8.11
C LEU A 143 27.28 9.08 9.25
N ALA A 144 26.84 9.31 10.49
CA ALA A 144 27.60 8.87 11.65
C ALA A 144 27.81 7.35 11.58
N PRO A 145 28.99 6.85 12.00
CA PRO A 145 29.22 5.42 12.11
C PRO A 145 28.14 4.73 12.94
N THR A 146 27.73 3.56 12.48
CA THR A 146 26.80 2.67 13.17
C THR A 146 27.57 1.60 13.93
N ILE A 147 26.93 0.94 14.90
CA ILE A 147 27.50 -0.17 15.68
C ILE A 147 28.12 -1.28 14.80
N PRO A 148 27.49 -1.76 13.69
CA PRO A 148 28.14 -2.75 12.84
C PRO A 148 29.44 -2.24 12.20
N GLU A 149 29.58 -0.93 11.98
CA GLU A 149 30.83 -0.34 11.48
C GLU A 149 31.86 -0.21 12.59
N GLU A 150 31.47 0.32 13.75
CA GLU A 150 32.36 0.52 14.92
C GLU A 150 32.92 -0.80 15.45
N LYS A 151 32.13 -1.87 15.42
CA LYS A 151 32.55 -3.21 15.85
C LYS A 151 33.29 -3.99 14.76
N GLY A 152 33.51 -3.42 13.58
CA GLY A 152 34.18 -4.08 12.46
C GLY A 152 33.40 -5.25 11.86
N TRP A 153 32.10 -5.34 12.12
CA TRP A 153 31.22 -6.35 11.50
C TRP A 153 31.05 -6.07 10.00
N ILE A 154 31.06 -4.78 9.64
CA ILE A 154 31.06 -4.25 8.28
C ILE A 154 32.24 -3.31 8.12
N GLN A 155 32.94 -3.42 6.99
CA GLN A 155 34.03 -2.52 6.61
C GLN A 155 33.45 -1.26 5.97
N ARG A 156 33.55 -0.14 6.68
CA ARG A 156 33.00 1.17 6.27
C ARG A 156 33.60 1.66 4.95
N GLU A 157 34.85 1.32 4.68
CA GLU A 157 35.59 1.68 3.47
C GLU A 157 34.92 1.09 2.21
N GLN A 158 34.27 -0.07 2.36
CA GLN A 158 33.53 -0.74 1.30
C GLN A 158 32.08 -0.25 1.16
N LEU A 159 31.61 0.64 2.03
CA LEU A 159 30.29 1.29 1.91
C LEU A 159 30.34 2.50 0.97
N LEU A 160 29.19 3.13 0.73
CA LEU A 160 29.04 4.17 -0.28
C LEU A 160 28.65 5.53 0.33
N ASP A 161 28.77 6.56 -0.49
CA ASP A 161 28.52 7.97 -0.21
C ASP A 161 27.46 8.56 -1.15
N PHE A 162 26.51 7.74 -1.62
CA PHE A 162 25.44 8.24 -2.47
C PHE A 162 24.59 9.26 -1.73
N GLN A 163 24.22 10.33 -2.44
CA GLN A 163 23.35 11.38 -1.93
C GLN A 163 22.56 12.07 -3.03
N GLY A 164 21.49 12.73 -2.62
CA GLY A 164 20.61 13.50 -3.49
C GLY A 164 19.62 12.62 -4.25
N ARG A 165 18.96 13.20 -5.26
CA ARG A 165 17.76 12.62 -5.89
C ARG A 165 18.05 11.70 -7.07
N SER A 166 19.27 11.68 -7.58
CA SER A 166 19.66 10.86 -8.73
C SER A 166 19.77 9.39 -8.34
N ARG A 167 19.38 8.49 -9.25
CA ARG A 167 19.61 7.04 -9.13
C ARG A 167 20.64 6.50 -10.11
N LYS A 168 21.34 7.39 -10.84
CA LYS A 168 22.35 6.99 -11.83
C LYS A 168 23.44 6.10 -11.22
N PRO A 169 24.03 6.41 -10.04
CA PRO A 169 25.06 5.57 -9.44
C PRO A 169 24.54 4.16 -9.08
N GLN A 170 23.31 4.05 -8.59
CA GLN A 170 22.66 2.77 -8.29
C GLN A 170 22.40 1.96 -9.57
N MET A 171 22.00 2.61 -10.67
CA MET A 171 21.81 1.95 -11.97
C MET A 171 23.14 1.45 -12.55
N GLU A 172 24.21 2.23 -12.44
CA GLU A 172 25.57 1.82 -12.84
C GLU A 172 26.08 0.66 -11.99
N MET A 173 25.77 0.65 -10.68
CA MET A 173 26.07 -0.47 -9.79
C MET A 173 25.32 -1.73 -10.21
N ALA A 174 24.01 -1.63 -10.49
CA ALA A 174 23.20 -2.74 -10.96
C ALA A 174 23.74 -3.32 -12.28
N GLN A 175 24.11 -2.45 -13.23
CA GLN A 175 24.69 -2.87 -14.52
C GLN A 175 25.99 -3.65 -14.32
N ARG A 176 26.91 -3.16 -13.47
CA ARG A 176 28.18 -3.85 -13.16
C ARG A 176 27.97 -5.23 -12.53
N LYS A 177 26.86 -5.41 -11.82
CA LYS A 177 26.48 -6.67 -11.16
C LYS A 177 25.62 -7.59 -12.01
N GLY A 178 25.32 -7.20 -13.27
CA GLY A 178 24.43 -7.97 -14.14
C GLY A 178 22.96 -7.98 -13.69
N ILE A 179 22.57 -7.07 -12.78
CA ILE A 179 21.19 -6.96 -12.29
C ILE A 179 20.42 -6.09 -13.28
N THR A 180 19.76 -6.74 -14.23
CA THR A 180 18.98 -6.08 -15.31
C THR A 180 17.49 -5.98 -14.98
N GLU A 181 16.99 -6.85 -14.09
CA GLU A 181 15.59 -6.90 -13.67
C GLU A 181 15.38 -6.18 -12.34
N TYR A 182 14.99 -4.92 -12.39
CA TYR A 182 14.51 -4.19 -11.21
C TYR A 182 13.30 -3.31 -11.57
N PRO A 183 12.38 -3.06 -10.62
CA PRO A 183 11.26 -2.17 -10.88
C PRO A 183 11.76 -0.78 -11.29
N THR A 184 11.22 -0.24 -12.38
CA THR A 184 11.42 1.18 -12.69
C THR A 184 10.88 2.04 -11.55
N PRO A 185 11.47 3.21 -11.26
CA PRO A 185 10.94 4.15 -10.28
C PRO A 185 9.58 4.69 -10.73
N ALA A 186 8.51 3.92 -10.53
CA ALA A 186 7.16 4.24 -10.96
C ALA A 186 6.17 3.87 -9.86
N GLY A 187 5.27 4.81 -9.56
CA GLY A 187 4.21 4.67 -8.56
C GLY A 187 4.67 5.03 -7.15
N GLY A 188 4.12 6.12 -6.62
CA GLY A 188 4.22 6.44 -5.20
C GLY A 188 3.39 5.47 -4.36
N CYS A 189 3.45 5.62 -3.04
CA CYS A 189 2.54 4.91 -2.13
C CYS A 189 1.08 5.29 -2.44
N LEU A 190 0.12 4.36 -2.36
CA LEU A 190 -1.31 4.65 -2.56
C LEU A 190 -1.81 5.81 -1.68
N LEU A 191 -1.22 5.98 -0.49
CA LEU A 191 -1.56 7.08 0.43
C LEU A 191 -1.16 8.48 -0.09
N THR A 192 -0.34 8.54 -1.13
CA THR A 192 -0.01 9.78 -1.84
C THR A 192 -0.99 10.10 -2.96
N GLU A 193 -1.88 9.17 -3.35
CA GLU A 193 -2.84 9.38 -4.43
C GLU A 193 -4.11 10.08 -3.92
N LYS A 194 -4.43 11.26 -4.45
CA LYS A 194 -5.57 12.08 -4.02
C LYS A 194 -6.89 11.29 -3.96
N GLY A 195 -7.19 10.53 -5.02
CA GLY A 195 -8.44 9.76 -5.11
C GLY A 195 -8.50 8.61 -4.10
N PHE A 196 -7.40 7.88 -3.89
CA PHE A 196 -7.34 6.82 -2.88
C PHE A 196 -7.46 7.41 -1.47
N SER A 197 -6.71 8.48 -1.18
CA SER A 197 -6.70 9.12 0.13
C SER A 197 -8.04 9.74 0.50
N ARG A 198 -8.81 10.31 -0.44
CA ARG A 198 -10.20 10.75 -0.17
C ARG A 198 -11.09 9.57 0.25
N ARG A 199 -11.01 8.45 -0.46
CA ARG A 199 -11.78 7.24 -0.15
C ARG A 199 -11.40 6.62 1.19
N LEU A 200 -10.12 6.66 1.55
CA LEU A 200 -9.63 6.19 2.84
C LEU A 200 -10.08 7.12 3.99
N LYS A 201 -10.00 8.45 3.82
CA LYS A 201 -10.54 9.41 4.81
C LYS A 201 -12.03 9.16 5.05
N ASP A 202 -12.81 9.05 3.97
CA ASP A 202 -14.24 8.73 4.05
C ASP A 202 -14.50 7.43 4.84
N LEU A 203 -13.70 6.38 4.61
CA LEU A 203 -13.83 5.12 5.36
C LEU A 203 -13.53 5.31 6.85
N LEU A 204 -12.37 5.90 7.19
CA LEU A 204 -11.91 6.08 8.57
C LEU A 204 -12.77 7.06 9.37
N THR A 205 -13.42 8.02 8.73
CA THR A 205 -14.39 8.91 9.40
C THR A 205 -15.72 8.21 9.66
N SER A 206 -16.10 7.25 8.81
CA SER A 206 -17.39 6.55 8.93
C SER A 206 -17.38 5.34 9.87
N LYS A 207 -16.20 4.80 10.20
CA LYS A 207 -16.07 3.55 10.98
C LYS A 207 -14.74 3.55 11.76
N VAL A 208 -14.81 3.11 13.01
CA VAL A 208 -13.63 2.99 13.90
C VAL A 208 -12.82 1.74 13.54
N ASP A 209 -13.52 0.60 13.45
CA ASP A 209 -12.92 -0.71 13.16
C ASP A 209 -13.03 -1.01 11.67
N VAL A 210 -11.90 -0.98 10.98
CA VAL A 210 -11.85 -1.21 9.53
C VAL A 210 -11.28 -2.59 9.25
N GLU A 211 -12.00 -3.35 8.44
CA GLU A 211 -11.60 -4.68 8.01
C GLU A 211 -10.70 -4.62 6.77
N THR A 212 -9.84 -5.62 6.61
CA THR A 212 -8.93 -5.73 5.46
C THR A 212 -9.69 -5.71 4.12
N GLY A 213 -10.86 -6.36 4.06
CA GLY A 213 -11.70 -6.36 2.86
C GLY A 213 -12.14 -4.96 2.44
N GLU A 214 -12.55 -4.11 3.40
CA GLU A 214 -12.96 -2.72 3.15
C GLU A 214 -11.80 -1.88 2.57
N LEU A 215 -10.56 -2.14 3.01
CA LEU A 215 -9.36 -1.48 2.49
C LEU A 215 -9.01 -1.92 1.07
N GLU A 216 -9.16 -3.21 0.76
CA GLU A 216 -8.97 -3.75 -0.59
C GLU A 216 -10.01 -3.17 -1.56
N LEU A 217 -11.26 -3.02 -1.10
CA LEU A 217 -12.34 -2.38 -1.85
C LEU A 217 -12.01 -0.94 -2.28
N LEU A 218 -11.23 -0.19 -1.49
CA LEU A 218 -10.81 1.18 -1.84
C LEU A 218 -9.97 1.26 -3.12
N LYS A 219 -9.49 0.15 -3.67
CA LYS A 219 -8.73 0.14 -4.94
C LYS A 219 -9.62 0.02 -6.16
N LEU A 220 -10.87 -0.39 -5.98
CA LEU A 220 -11.76 -0.82 -7.04
C LEU A 220 -12.77 0.28 -7.34
N GLY A 221 -13.29 0.30 -8.56
CA GLY A 221 -14.57 0.95 -8.84
C GLY A 221 -14.64 2.45 -8.61
N ARG A 222 -15.87 2.95 -8.66
CA ARG A 222 -16.25 4.33 -8.31
C ARG A 222 -16.96 4.29 -6.96
N HIS A 223 -16.66 5.23 -6.08
CA HIS A 223 -17.21 5.24 -4.73
C HIS A 223 -18.19 6.39 -4.56
N PHE A 224 -19.33 6.08 -3.94
CA PHE A 224 -20.36 7.05 -3.63
C PHE A 224 -20.80 6.91 -2.17
N ARG A 225 -20.99 8.05 -1.48
CA ARG A 225 -21.62 8.11 -0.17
C ARG A 225 -23.02 8.68 -0.35
N ILE A 226 -24.03 7.82 -0.37
CA ILE A 226 -25.42 8.23 -0.67
C ILE A 226 -26.23 8.55 0.59
N ALA A 227 -25.75 8.10 1.76
CA ALA A 227 -26.25 8.46 3.09
C ALA A 227 -25.11 8.34 4.12
N PRO A 228 -25.22 8.88 5.34
CA PRO A 228 -24.15 8.85 6.35
C PRO A 228 -23.53 7.46 6.56
N HIS A 229 -24.37 6.42 6.59
CA HIS A 229 -23.95 5.03 6.81
C HIS A 229 -24.16 4.13 5.59
N THR A 230 -24.32 4.70 4.38
CA THR A 230 -24.57 3.91 3.15
C THR A 230 -23.60 4.31 2.06
N LYS A 231 -22.72 3.38 1.68
CA LYS A 231 -21.66 3.56 0.68
C LYS A 231 -21.85 2.59 -0.48
N ILE A 232 -21.54 3.06 -1.68
CA ILE A 232 -21.63 2.28 -2.91
C ILE A 232 -20.27 2.18 -3.59
N VAL A 233 -19.91 0.98 -4.06
CA VAL A 233 -18.77 0.74 -4.95
C VAL A 233 -19.26 0.15 -6.27
N VAL A 234 -18.99 0.85 -7.37
CA VAL A 234 -19.42 0.48 -8.73
C VAL A 234 -18.22 0.01 -9.54
N GLY A 235 -18.18 -1.27 -9.92
CA GLY A 235 -17.09 -1.80 -10.74
C GLY A 235 -16.99 -1.17 -12.12
N ARG A 236 -15.77 -1.04 -12.65
CA ARG A 236 -15.50 -0.39 -13.94
C ARG A 236 -15.33 -1.36 -15.11
N ASN A 237 -15.02 -2.62 -14.81
CA ASN A 237 -14.72 -3.66 -15.79
C ASN A 237 -14.98 -5.04 -15.18
N LYS A 238 -14.91 -6.08 -16.01
CA LYS A 238 -15.18 -7.47 -15.59
C LYS A 238 -14.33 -7.91 -14.38
N ARG A 239 -13.03 -7.59 -14.37
CA ARG A 239 -12.11 -7.96 -13.29
C ARG A 239 -12.46 -7.28 -11.97
N GLU A 240 -12.79 -5.99 -12.01
CA GLU A 240 -13.27 -5.28 -10.82
C GLU A 240 -14.61 -5.84 -10.34
N ASN A 241 -15.53 -6.15 -11.27
CA ASN A 241 -16.84 -6.73 -10.93
C ASN A 241 -16.73 -8.07 -10.19
N GLU A 242 -15.81 -8.93 -10.63
CA GLU A 242 -15.52 -10.22 -9.99
C GLU A 242 -14.90 -10.00 -8.61
N THR A 243 -13.89 -9.13 -8.51
CA THR A 243 -13.24 -8.81 -7.23
C THR A 243 -14.23 -8.20 -6.23
N ILE A 244 -15.03 -7.22 -6.64
CA ILE A 244 -16.04 -6.58 -5.79
C ILE A 244 -17.03 -7.63 -5.26
N ARG A 245 -17.46 -8.57 -6.10
CA ARG A 245 -18.35 -9.65 -5.65
C ARG A 245 -17.69 -10.57 -4.63
N SER A 246 -16.42 -10.91 -4.83
CA SER A 246 -15.69 -11.76 -3.88
C SER A 246 -15.41 -11.09 -2.53
N LEU A 247 -15.43 -9.76 -2.50
CA LEU A 247 -15.24 -8.96 -1.28
C LEU A 247 -16.57 -8.61 -0.59
N ALA A 248 -17.71 -8.96 -1.17
CA ALA A 248 -19.02 -8.71 -0.57
C ALA A 248 -19.19 -9.55 0.71
N GLY A 249 -19.44 -8.90 1.83
CA GLY A 249 -19.76 -9.55 3.09
C GLY A 249 -21.24 -9.94 3.20
N GLU A 250 -21.59 -10.62 4.29
CA GLU A 250 -22.97 -11.10 4.54
C GLU A 250 -23.98 -9.96 4.70
N ASN A 251 -23.53 -8.80 5.19
CA ASN A 251 -24.37 -7.62 5.42
C ASN A 251 -24.40 -6.66 4.22
N ASP A 252 -23.68 -6.97 3.14
CA ASP A 252 -23.67 -6.13 1.95
C ASP A 252 -24.81 -6.50 1.00
N THR A 253 -25.23 -5.52 0.20
CA THR A 253 -26.17 -5.73 -0.89
C THR A 253 -25.47 -5.60 -2.24
N VAL A 254 -25.69 -6.58 -3.12
CA VAL A 254 -25.11 -6.59 -4.46
C VAL A 254 -26.21 -6.34 -5.50
N LEU A 255 -26.03 -5.31 -6.32
CA LEU A 255 -26.92 -4.96 -7.42
C LEU A 255 -26.23 -5.20 -8.76
N ARG A 256 -26.98 -5.74 -9.73
CA ARG A 256 -26.53 -5.98 -11.11
C ARG A 256 -27.69 -5.80 -12.09
N SER A 257 -27.40 -5.31 -13.29
CA SER A 257 -28.35 -5.34 -14.40
C SER A 257 -28.67 -6.79 -14.80
N VAL A 258 -29.94 -7.06 -15.12
CA VAL A 258 -30.41 -8.38 -15.60
C VAL A 258 -30.29 -8.49 -17.11
N SER A 259 -30.82 -7.49 -17.82
CA SER A 259 -31.08 -7.57 -19.26
C SER A 259 -29.90 -7.12 -20.12
N VAL A 260 -28.94 -6.39 -19.54
CA VAL A 260 -27.79 -5.84 -20.27
C VAL A 260 -26.50 -6.00 -19.47
N PRO A 261 -25.32 -6.04 -20.13
CA PRO A 261 -24.05 -5.96 -19.45
C PRO A 261 -23.97 -4.72 -18.56
N GLY A 262 -23.35 -4.87 -17.39
CA GLY A 262 -23.27 -3.78 -16.43
C GLY A 262 -22.34 -4.04 -15.26
N PRO A 263 -22.18 -3.05 -14.38
CA PRO A 263 -21.31 -3.14 -13.23
C PRO A 263 -21.85 -4.14 -12.21
N THR A 264 -20.94 -4.68 -11.40
CA THR A 264 -21.32 -5.18 -10.07
C THR A 264 -21.26 -3.99 -9.13
N VAL A 265 -22.38 -3.71 -8.48
CA VAL A 265 -22.53 -2.62 -7.53
C VAL A 265 -22.66 -3.22 -6.14
N LEU A 266 -21.71 -2.90 -5.26
CA LEU A 266 -21.76 -3.29 -3.86
C LEU A 266 -22.25 -2.11 -3.04
N VAL A 267 -23.23 -2.35 -2.17
CA VAL A 267 -23.72 -1.40 -1.19
C VAL A 267 -23.40 -1.91 0.20
N SER A 268 -22.64 -1.12 0.95
CA SER A 268 -22.35 -1.36 2.36
C SER A 268 -23.15 -0.40 3.23
N GLY A 269 -23.95 -0.96 4.14
CA GLY A 269 -24.86 -0.22 5.01
C GLY A 269 -26.34 -0.49 4.73
N LYS A 270 -27.22 0.09 5.56
CA LYS A 270 -28.66 -0.11 5.45
C LYS A 270 -29.23 0.57 4.20
N LEU A 271 -30.10 -0.14 3.49
CA LEU A 271 -30.87 0.36 2.36
C LEU A 271 -32.31 0.67 2.81
N SER A 272 -32.63 1.95 2.95
CA SER A 272 -34.02 2.44 2.90
C SER A 272 -34.52 2.48 1.46
N GLU A 273 -35.83 2.62 1.25
CA GLU A 273 -36.44 2.76 -0.09
C GLU A 273 -35.75 3.85 -0.94
N ASN A 274 -35.49 5.02 -0.34
CA ASN A 274 -34.81 6.12 -1.04
C ASN A 274 -33.37 5.76 -1.45
N THR A 275 -32.60 5.13 -0.56
CA THR A 275 -31.22 4.71 -0.90
C THR A 275 -31.18 3.55 -1.90
N LEU A 276 -32.20 2.69 -1.89
CA LEU A 276 -32.35 1.60 -2.84
C LEU A 276 -32.61 2.12 -4.25
N ASP A 277 -33.49 3.12 -4.37
CA ASP A 277 -33.77 3.81 -5.62
C ASP A 277 -32.50 4.47 -6.19
N ILE A 278 -31.73 5.18 -5.36
CA ILE A 278 -30.45 5.78 -5.78
C ILE A 278 -29.45 4.69 -6.21
N ALA A 279 -29.31 3.60 -5.44
CA ALA A 279 -28.39 2.50 -5.75
C ALA A 279 -28.75 1.79 -7.06
N GLY A 280 -30.04 1.55 -7.28
CA GLY A 280 -30.57 1.01 -8.53
C GLY A 280 -30.28 1.94 -9.70
N ALA A 281 -30.55 3.24 -9.54
CA ALA A 281 -30.37 4.22 -10.61
C ALA A 281 -28.89 4.36 -10.99
N ILE A 282 -27.98 4.31 -10.01
CA ILE A 282 -26.53 4.22 -10.25
C ILE A 282 -26.19 2.94 -11.02
N THR A 283 -26.76 1.79 -10.64
CA THR A 283 -26.52 0.51 -11.32
C THR A 283 -26.91 0.57 -12.79
N VAL A 284 -28.09 1.11 -13.10
CA VAL A 284 -28.57 1.28 -14.49
C VAL A 284 -27.73 2.30 -15.24
N ALA A 285 -27.47 3.47 -14.66
CA ALA A 285 -26.72 4.54 -15.33
C ALA A 285 -25.30 4.11 -15.74
N TYR A 286 -24.64 3.27 -14.94
CA TYR A 286 -23.30 2.75 -15.27
C TYR A 286 -23.32 1.43 -16.05
N SER A 287 -24.49 0.91 -16.43
CA SER A 287 -24.65 -0.24 -17.32
C SER A 287 -24.74 0.16 -18.79
N ASP A 288 -24.83 -0.84 -19.67
CA ASP A 288 -25.02 -0.65 -21.11
C ASP A 288 -26.50 -0.42 -21.47
N ALA A 289 -27.36 -0.09 -20.50
CA ALA A 289 -28.78 0.25 -20.70
C ALA A 289 -29.02 1.60 -21.42
N GLY A 290 -27.98 2.18 -22.04
CA GLY A 290 -28.05 3.49 -22.67
C GLY A 290 -29.20 3.57 -23.67
N GLY A 291 -30.12 4.52 -23.44
CA GLY A 291 -31.29 4.73 -24.30
C GLY A 291 -32.58 4.04 -23.83
N LEU A 292 -32.56 3.23 -22.77
CA LEU A 292 -33.77 2.67 -22.16
C LEU A 292 -34.32 3.60 -21.06
N ASP A 293 -35.64 3.75 -20.98
CA ASP A 293 -36.30 4.53 -19.93
C ASP A 293 -36.20 3.87 -18.55
N ALA A 294 -36.20 2.55 -18.51
CA ALA A 294 -36.04 1.75 -17.31
C ALA A 294 -35.34 0.42 -17.61
N SER A 295 -34.76 -0.20 -16.59
CA SER A 295 -34.13 -1.52 -16.70
C SER A 295 -34.31 -2.35 -15.44
N GLU A 296 -34.29 -3.67 -15.61
CA GLU A 296 -34.36 -4.62 -14.51
C GLU A 296 -33.02 -4.71 -13.77
N VAL A 297 -33.08 -4.53 -12.45
CA VAL A 297 -31.94 -4.66 -11.55
C VAL A 297 -32.21 -5.80 -10.58
N ARG A 298 -31.30 -6.78 -10.55
CA ARG A 298 -31.29 -7.84 -9.55
C ARG A 298 -30.58 -7.35 -8.31
N ILE A 299 -31.25 -7.51 -7.17
CA ILE A 299 -30.78 -7.15 -5.85
C ILE A 299 -30.58 -8.43 -5.05
N LYS A 300 -29.37 -8.62 -4.51
CA LYS A 300 -29.03 -9.73 -3.61
C LYS A 300 -28.56 -9.16 -2.28
N GLU A 301 -29.31 -9.41 -1.21
CA GLU A 301 -29.01 -8.98 0.16
C GLU A 301 -28.39 -10.17 0.91
N GLY A 302 -27.08 -10.16 1.14
CA GLY A 302 -26.38 -11.25 1.82
C GLY A 302 -26.60 -12.64 1.20
N ALA A 303 -26.94 -13.62 2.04
CA ALA A 303 -27.30 -14.99 1.64
C ALA A 303 -28.79 -15.17 1.28
N HIS A 304 -29.60 -14.12 1.38
CA HIS A 304 -31.05 -14.18 1.13
C HIS A 304 -31.39 -14.28 -0.37
N GLU A 305 -32.65 -14.61 -0.65
CA GLU A 305 -33.18 -14.70 -2.00
C GLU A 305 -33.02 -13.39 -2.77
N SER A 306 -32.68 -13.50 -4.07
CA SER A 306 -32.56 -12.33 -4.93
C SER A 306 -33.94 -11.87 -5.40
N ARG A 307 -34.19 -10.56 -5.35
CA ARG A 307 -35.36 -9.93 -5.97
C ARG A 307 -34.97 -9.10 -7.19
N VAL A 308 -35.91 -8.88 -8.10
CA VAL A 308 -35.74 -8.02 -9.27
C VAL A 308 -36.65 -6.82 -9.12
N VAL A 309 -36.12 -5.63 -9.41
CA VAL A 309 -36.88 -4.37 -9.41
C VAL A 309 -36.68 -3.65 -10.73
N PHE A 310 -37.69 -2.90 -11.16
CA PHE A 310 -37.59 -1.99 -12.30
C PHE A 310 -37.08 -0.63 -11.83
N VAL A 311 -35.99 -0.15 -12.44
CA VAL A 311 -35.38 1.13 -12.07
C VAL A 311 -35.32 2.05 -13.27
N LYS A 312 -35.79 3.29 -13.09
CA LYS A 312 -35.74 4.33 -14.11
C LYS A 312 -34.29 4.77 -14.35
N THR A 313 -33.93 4.94 -15.61
CA THR A 313 -32.62 5.48 -16.00
C THR A 313 -32.51 6.95 -15.60
N ARG A 314 -31.38 7.34 -15.02
CA ARG A 314 -31.04 8.72 -14.62
C ARG A 314 -29.67 9.10 -15.14
N ASP A 315 -29.43 10.41 -15.29
CA ASP A 315 -28.15 10.89 -15.79
C ASP A 315 -27.04 10.72 -14.74
N LYS A 316 -25.84 10.31 -15.18
CA LYS A 316 -24.66 10.17 -14.32
C LYS A 316 -24.29 11.48 -13.60
N VAL A 317 -24.62 12.63 -14.18
CA VAL A 317 -24.38 13.96 -13.60
C VAL A 317 -25.08 14.11 -12.25
N GLU A 318 -26.27 13.52 -12.08
CA GLU A 318 -27.02 13.58 -10.82
C GLU A 318 -26.24 12.95 -9.65
N PHE A 319 -25.43 11.93 -9.93
CA PHE A 319 -24.68 11.20 -8.90
C PHE A 319 -23.36 11.83 -8.51
N ARG A 320 -22.92 12.90 -9.21
CA ARG A 320 -21.65 13.59 -8.91
C ARG A 320 -21.61 14.12 -7.48
N ARG A 321 -22.76 14.56 -6.94
CA ARG A 321 -22.87 15.07 -5.56
C ARG A 321 -22.58 14.01 -4.49
N TYR A 322 -22.68 12.73 -4.83
CA TYR A 322 -22.41 11.61 -3.91
C TYR A 322 -20.99 11.05 -4.05
N MET A 323 -20.24 11.47 -5.07
CA MET A 323 -18.95 10.86 -5.40
C MET A 323 -17.85 11.27 -4.42
N ILE A 324 -17.01 10.29 -4.03
CA ILE A 324 -15.90 10.48 -3.08
C ILE A 324 -14.58 10.87 -3.79
#